data_AF-A0A2N5JS56-F1
#
_entry.id   AF-A0A2N5JS56-F1
#
_cell.length_a   1.000
_cell.length_b   1.000
_cell.length_c   1.000
_cell.angle_alpha   90.00
_cell.angle_beta   90.00
_cell.angle_gamma   90.00
#
_symmetry.space_group_name_H-M   'P 1'
#
loop_
_entity.id
_entity.type
_entity.pdbx_description
1 polymer ?
#
loop_
_entity_poly.entity_id
_entity_poly.type
_entity_poly.pdbx_seq_one_letter_code
_entity_poly.pdbx_strand_id
1 'polypeptide(L)'
;MVARWDIGDFVDRTIGGWRSQRSVHHLAFAHFEAVTSTIVVSNISPTDERVIDLCKIYDCNPDRVVSPFQMTWNGESDWDGEISQGQTILVPIPTGQYQGKLLRDQGYAETIPAVGEYYFTEDNTFVLTTTYDRAAAEEKIWFINDNVRCRVSLIKTSGGSGVVTASFSSEIRQN
;
A
#
# COMPACT_ATOMS: atom_id res chain seq x y z
N MET A 1 5.59 8.41 -25.59
CA MET A 1 5.19 7.20 -24.84
C MET A 1 5.94 7.26 -23.52
N VAL A 2 5.26 7.27 -22.38
CA VAL A 2 5.92 7.23 -21.06
C VAL A 2 6.48 5.82 -20.88
N ALA A 3 7.71 5.67 -20.40
CA ALA A 3 8.28 4.35 -20.13
C ALA A 3 7.44 3.63 -19.07
N ARG A 4 7.13 2.35 -19.30
CA ARG A 4 6.34 1.54 -18.38
C ARG A 4 7.18 1.14 -17.17
N TRP A 5 6.64 1.31 -15.97
CA TRP A 5 7.33 1.05 -14.71
C TRP A 5 7.16 -0.40 -14.28
N ASP A 6 8.25 -0.99 -13.79
CA ASP A 6 8.18 -2.20 -12.98
C ASP A 6 8.10 -1.85 -11.48
N ILE A 7 8.15 -2.90 -10.63
CA ILE A 7 8.06 -2.71 -9.19
C ILE A 7 9.26 -1.96 -8.60
N GLY A 8 10.45 -2.11 -9.19
CA GLY A 8 11.65 -1.39 -8.75
C GLY A 8 11.50 0.11 -9.01
N ASP A 9 11.11 0.48 -10.23
CA ASP A 9 10.84 1.88 -10.61
C ASP A 9 9.81 2.54 -9.68
N PHE A 10 8.73 1.83 -9.37
CA PHE A 10 7.68 2.34 -8.48
C PHE A 10 8.15 2.51 -7.03
N VAL A 11 8.93 1.56 -6.52
CA VAL A 11 9.49 1.64 -5.16
C VAL A 11 10.47 2.81 -5.08
N ASP A 12 11.39 2.95 -6.02
CA ASP A 12 12.36 4.05 -6.05
C ASP A 12 11.68 5.42 -6.03
N ARG A 13 10.59 5.57 -6.77
CA ARG A 13 9.75 6.79 -6.75
C ARG A 13 8.98 6.96 -5.45
N THR A 14 8.67 5.88 -4.74
CA THR A 14 7.92 5.89 -3.49
C THR A 14 8.80 6.24 -2.28
N ILE A 15 10.09 5.91 -2.31
CA ILE A 15 11.04 6.23 -1.23
C ILE A 15 11.03 7.73 -0.91
N GLY A 16 11.04 8.07 0.38
CA GLY A 16 11.05 9.43 0.90
C GLY A 16 9.95 9.72 1.92
N GLY A 17 9.89 10.99 2.36
CA GLY A 17 8.83 11.51 3.23
C GLY A 17 7.66 12.07 2.43
N TRP A 18 6.44 11.87 2.92
CA TRP A 18 5.21 12.31 2.29
C TRP A 18 4.24 12.89 3.32
N ARG A 19 3.62 14.01 2.99
CA ARG A 19 2.44 14.51 3.69
C ARG A 19 1.19 14.06 2.93
N SER A 20 0.34 13.31 3.59
CA SER A 20 -0.89 12.74 3.04
C SER A 20 -2.11 13.45 3.62
N GLN A 21 -3.07 13.76 2.74
CA GLN A 21 -4.42 14.13 3.11
C GLN A 21 -5.36 13.08 2.53
N ARG A 22 -6.14 12.42 3.37
CA ARG A 22 -7.04 11.32 3.00
C ARG A 22 -8.47 11.68 3.37
N SER A 23 -9.36 11.55 2.39
CA SER A 23 -10.81 11.63 2.57
C SER A 23 -11.38 10.21 2.55
N VAL A 24 -12.13 9.85 3.59
CA VAL A 24 -12.68 8.52 3.80
C VAL A 24 -14.20 8.62 3.83
N HIS A 25 -14.84 7.83 2.99
CA HIS A 25 -16.29 7.69 2.93
C HIS A 25 -16.68 6.34 3.50
N HIS A 26 -17.26 6.34 4.69
CA HIS A 26 -17.81 5.16 5.36
C HIS A 26 -19.23 4.93 4.86
N LEU A 27 -19.37 4.12 3.82
CA LEU A 27 -20.63 3.94 3.09
C LEU A 27 -21.71 3.24 3.94
N ALA A 28 -21.31 2.37 4.85
CA ALA A 28 -22.23 1.70 5.78
C ALA A 28 -22.93 2.67 6.75
N PHE A 29 -22.30 3.81 7.04
CA PHE A 29 -22.78 4.79 8.04
C PHE A 29 -23.07 6.16 7.45
N ALA A 30 -22.93 6.33 6.12
CA ALA A 30 -23.00 7.62 5.44
C ALA A 30 -22.14 8.71 6.12
N HIS A 31 -20.95 8.33 6.59
CA HIS A 31 -20.05 9.20 7.33
C HIS A 31 -18.83 9.57 6.49
N PHE A 32 -18.33 10.79 6.71
CA PHE A 32 -17.13 11.31 6.07
C PHE A 32 -16.09 11.61 7.15
N GLU A 33 -14.87 11.16 6.91
CA GLU A 33 -13.72 11.36 7.79
C GLU A 33 -12.55 11.91 6.97
N ALA A 34 -11.88 12.94 7.47
CA ALA A 34 -10.64 13.45 6.93
C ALA A 34 -9.47 13.08 7.85
N VAL A 35 -8.45 12.45 7.27
CA VAL A 35 -7.23 12.05 7.97
C VAL A 35 -6.05 12.77 7.36
N THR A 36 -5.22 13.39 8.19
CA THR A 36 -3.91 13.91 7.77
C THR A 36 -2.81 13.04 8.34
N SER A 37 -1.77 12.75 7.55
CA SER A 37 -0.67 11.91 8.02
C SER A 37 0.67 12.29 7.42
N THR A 38 1.73 12.02 8.16
CA THR A 38 3.10 11.94 7.63
C THR A 38 3.42 10.47 7.40
N ILE A 39 3.95 10.16 6.22
CA ILE A 39 4.35 8.81 5.80
C ILE A 39 5.83 8.87 5.46
N VAL A 40 6.62 7.92 5.96
CA VAL A 40 8.04 7.78 5.60
C VAL A 40 8.24 6.41 5.00
N VAL A 41 8.88 6.38 3.83
CA VAL A 41 9.20 5.16 3.11
C VAL A 41 10.71 5.06 2.95
N SER A 42 11.29 3.94 3.38
CA SER A 42 12.73 3.68 3.31
C SER A 42 13.02 2.29 2.75
N ASN A 43 14.10 2.16 1.98
CA ASN A 43 14.57 0.86 1.52
C ASN A 43 15.01 -0.02 2.70
N ILE A 44 14.79 -1.33 2.58
CA ILE A 44 15.36 -2.34 3.48
C ILE A 44 16.16 -3.36 2.65
N SER A 45 17.07 -4.07 3.29
CA SER A 45 17.86 -5.09 2.58
C SER A 45 16.97 -6.30 2.24
N PRO A 46 17.12 -6.92 1.04
CA PRO A 46 16.56 -8.25 0.78
C PRO A 46 17.02 -9.31 1.78
N THR A 47 18.14 -9.09 2.46
CA THR A 47 18.69 -9.97 3.50
C THR A 47 18.30 -9.54 4.92
N ASP A 48 17.41 -8.56 5.10
CA ASP A 48 16.86 -8.19 6.40
C ASP A 48 16.11 -9.40 6.98
N GLU A 49 16.32 -9.71 8.26
CA GLU A 49 15.73 -10.88 8.92
C GLU A 49 14.20 -10.89 8.78
N ARG A 50 13.55 -9.73 8.85
CA ARG A 50 12.09 -9.59 8.71
C ARG A 50 11.62 -9.95 7.30
N VAL A 51 12.41 -9.64 6.28
CA VAL A 51 12.13 -10.03 4.89
C VAL A 51 12.23 -11.54 4.74
N ILE A 52 13.31 -12.13 5.26
CA ILE A 52 13.55 -13.58 5.22
C ILE A 52 12.44 -14.33 5.96
N ASP A 53 12.05 -13.86 7.15
CA ASP A 53 11.01 -14.50 7.96
C ASP A 53 9.63 -14.39 7.31
N LEU A 54 9.30 -13.22 6.73
CA LEU A 54 8.07 -13.09 5.96
C LEU A 54 8.05 -14.04 4.76
N CYS A 55 9.20 -14.22 4.10
CA CYS A 55 9.32 -15.18 3.01
C CYS A 55 9.08 -16.63 3.46
N LYS A 56 9.58 -17.02 4.65
CA LYS A 56 9.33 -18.34 5.23
C LYS A 56 7.85 -18.55 5.57
N ILE A 57 7.20 -17.54 6.17
CA ILE A 57 5.78 -17.62 6.55
C ILE A 57 4.90 -17.90 5.32
N TYR A 58 5.27 -17.35 4.17
CA TYR A 58 4.52 -17.49 2.92
C TYR A 58 5.09 -18.50 1.93
N ASP A 59 6.06 -19.30 2.35
CA ASP A 59 6.71 -20.33 1.53
C ASP A 59 7.17 -19.80 0.16
N CYS A 60 7.86 -18.65 0.15
CA CYS A 60 8.40 -18.06 -1.07
C CYS A 60 9.92 -17.98 -1.04
N ASN A 61 10.53 -18.09 -2.23
CA ASN A 61 11.98 -18.00 -2.37
C ASN A 61 12.47 -16.55 -2.15
N PRO A 62 13.31 -16.27 -1.12
CA PRO A 62 13.87 -14.94 -0.87
C PRO A 62 14.66 -14.36 -2.04
N ASP A 63 15.26 -15.20 -2.90
CA ASP A 63 16.04 -14.74 -4.07
C ASP A 63 15.17 -14.03 -5.13
N ARG A 64 13.84 -14.14 -5.02
CA ARG A 64 12.88 -13.48 -5.91
C ARG A 64 12.42 -12.12 -5.38
N VAL A 65 12.85 -11.72 -4.20
CA VAL A 65 12.48 -10.43 -3.61
C VAL A 65 13.14 -9.30 -4.39
N VAL A 66 12.37 -8.27 -4.72
CA VAL A 66 12.85 -7.06 -5.41
C VAL A 66 12.42 -5.83 -4.64
N SER A 67 13.39 -4.93 -4.38
CA SER A 67 13.19 -3.63 -3.73
C SER A 67 12.26 -3.67 -2.51
N PRO A 68 12.55 -4.48 -1.47
CA PRO A 68 11.73 -4.47 -0.26
C PRO A 68 11.89 -3.13 0.45
N PHE A 69 10.82 -2.65 1.05
CA PHE A 69 10.79 -1.33 1.69
C PHE A 69 9.96 -1.35 2.97
N GLN A 70 10.29 -0.44 3.88
CA GLN A 70 9.54 -0.17 5.08
C GLN A 70 8.71 1.09 4.89
N MET A 71 7.49 1.08 5.40
CA MET A 71 6.63 2.25 5.49
C MET A 71 6.26 2.49 6.96
N THR A 72 6.41 3.72 7.43
CA THR A 72 5.90 4.18 8.72
C THR A 72 4.91 5.31 8.50
N TRP A 73 3.95 5.45 9.40
CA TRP A 73 2.99 6.55 9.36
C TRP A 73 2.68 7.07 10.75
N ASN A 74 2.32 8.34 10.78
CA ASN A 74 1.73 9.03 11.92
C ASN A 74 0.66 9.97 11.41
N GLY A 75 -0.60 9.73 11.77
CA GLY A 75 -1.73 10.53 11.31
C GLY A 75 -2.74 10.81 12.40
N GLU A 76 -3.63 11.74 12.11
CA GLU A 76 -4.67 12.25 13.00
C GLU A 76 -5.98 12.34 12.20
N SER A 77 -7.06 11.86 12.81
CA SER A 77 -8.42 11.88 12.26
C SER A 77 -9.23 13.06 12.78
N ASP A 78 -10.08 13.66 11.93
CA ASP A 78 -11.05 14.68 12.35
C ASP A 78 -12.32 14.10 12.99
N TRP A 79 -12.46 12.77 13.03
CA TRP A 79 -13.60 12.11 13.65
C TRP A 79 -13.46 12.12 15.18
N ASP A 80 -12.46 11.43 15.71
CA ASP A 80 -12.25 11.22 17.15
C ASP A 80 -10.99 11.89 17.69
N GLY A 81 -10.18 12.51 16.82
CA GLY A 81 -8.88 13.06 17.20
C GLY A 81 -7.85 11.98 17.53
N GLU A 82 -8.12 10.70 17.24
CA GLU A 82 -7.17 9.64 17.50
C GLU A 82 -5.95 9.75 16.59
N ILE A 83 -4.79 9.56 17.23
CA ILE A 83 -3.52 9.49 16.54
C ILE A 83 -3.31 8.04 16.09
N SER A 84 -3.28 7.81 14.78
CA SER A 84 -2.93 6.53 14.18
C SER A 84 -1.44 6.50 13.84
N GLN A 85 -0.69 5.62 14.50
CA GLN A 85 0.72 5.36 14.21
C GLN A 85 0.95 3.90 13.89
N GLY A 86 1.86 3.64 12.96
CA GLY A 86 2.23 2.27 12.65
C GLY A 86 3.42 2.17 11.71
N GLN A 87 3.83 0.93 11.51
CA GLN A 87 4.90 0.56 10.60
C GLN A 87 4.61 -0.80 9.99
N THR A 88 5.08 -1.00 8.77
CA THR A 88 5.00 -2.28 8.07
C THR A 88 6.18 -2.41 7.11
N ILE A 89 6.62 -3.65 6.88
CA ILE A 89 7.49 -3.96 5.76
C ILE A 89 6.66 -4.51 4.59
N LEU A 90 7.06 -4.12 3.39
CA LEU A 90 6.48 -4.57 2.15
C LEU A 90 7.56 -5.28 1.34
N VAL A 91 7.27 -6.52 0.95
CA VAL A 91 8.22 -7.41 0.27
C VAL A 91 7.65 -7.80 -1.09
N PRO A 92 8.04 -7.11 -2.17
CA PRO A 92 7.58 -7.44 -3.51
C PRO A 92 8.28 -8.68 -4.08
N ILE A 93 7.48 -9.54 -4.72
CA ILE A 93 7.91 -10.78 -5.37
C ILE A 93 7.33 -10.78 -6.79
N PRO A 94 8.08 -10.34 -7.81
CA PRO A 94 7.63 -10.37 -9.19
C PRO A 94 7.26 -11.79 -9.65
N THR A 95 6.11 -11.92 -10.31
CA THR A 95 5.70 -13.12 -11.06
C THR A 95 5.71 -12.90 -12.57
N GLY A 96 5.84 -11.64 -12.99
CA GLY A 96 6.12 -11.20 -14.35
C GLY A 96 6.71 -9.79 -14.33
N GLN A 97 6.91 -9.19 -15.50
CA GLN A 97 7.57 -7.88 -15.62
C GLN A 97 6.77 -6.75 -14.93
N TYR A 98 5.44 -6.82 -14.96
CA TYR A 98 4.55 -5.75 -14.48
C TYR A 98 3.53 -6.25 -13.45
N GLN A 99 3.81 -7.38 -12.79
CA GLN A 99 2.89 -8.01 -11.84
C GLN A 99 3.62 -8.94 -10.88
N GLY A 100 3.03 -9.17 -9.72
CA GLY A 100 3.61 -10.02 -8.70
C GLY A 100 2.81 -10.06 -7.43
N LYS A 101 3.43 -10.59 -6.39
CA LYS A 101 2.91 -10.61 -5.03
C LYS A 101 3.57 -9.54 -4.18
N LEU A 102 2.84 -9.00 -3.23
CA LEU A 102 3.35 -8.08 -2.22
C LEU A 102 3.04 -8.65 -0.84
N LEU A 103 4.07 -9.15 -0.16
CA LEU A 103 3.90 -9.62 1.21
C LEU A 103 3.92 -8.42 2.14
N ARG A 104 3.04 -8.44 3.15
CA ARG A 104 3.05 -7.48 4.26
C ARG A 104 3.10 -8.23 5.59
N ASP A 105 3.91 -7.73 6.53
CA ASP A 105 3.99 -8.25 7.89
C ASP A 105 2.75 -7.89 8.74
N GLN A 106 2.04 -6.82 8.35
CA GLN A 106 0.73 -6.45 8.89
C GLN A 106 -0.26 -6.25 7.73
N GLY A 107 -1.46 -6.81 7.88
CA GLY A 107 -2.53 -6.58 6.92
C GLY A 107 -3.04 -5.13 6.96
N TYR A 108 -3.65 -4.70 5.86
CA TYR A 108 -4.23 -3.37 5.68
C TYR A 108 -5.56 -3.21 6.41
N ALA A 109 -6.44 -4.22 6.32
CA ALA A 109 -7.76 -4.22 6.97
C ALA A 109 -7.81 -5.09 8.24
N GLU A 110 -6.90 -6.05 8.36
CA GLU A 110 -6.81 -7.00 9.47
C GLU A 110 -5.35 -7.05 9.97
N THR A 111 -5.14 -7.33 11.25
CA THR A 111 -3.79 -7.41 11.85
C THR A 111 -3.05 -8.70 11.51
N ILE A 112 -3.63 -9.55 10.66
CA ILE A 112 -3.04 -10.80 10.19
C ILE A 112 -2.18 -10.47 8.96
N PRO A 113 -0.97 -11.05 8.84
CA PRO A 113 -0.19 -10.98 7.62
C PRO A 113 -1.07 -11.30 6.41
N ALA A 114 -0.95 -10.52 5.34
CA ALA A 114 -1.62 -10.82 4.08
C ALA A 114 -0.68 -10.79 2.87
N VAL A 115 -1.03 -11.58 1.86
CA VAL A 115 -0.42 -11.53 0.52
C VAL A 115 -1.33 -10.71 -0.39
N GLY A 116 -0.82 -9.60 -0.89
CA GLY A 116 -1.46 -8.86 -1.96
C GLY A 116 -0.98 -9.34 -3.33
N GLU A 117 -1.85 -9.27 -4.32
CA GLU A 117 -1.49 -9.40 -5.73
C GLU A 117 -1.42 -7.99 -6.33
N TYR A 118 -0.33 -7.66 -7.03
CA TYR A 118 -0.16 -6.38 -7.68
C TYR A 118 0.02 -6.50 -9.19
N TYR A 119 -0.35 -5.45 -9.90
CA TYR A 119 0.02 -5.24 -11.29
C TYR A 119 0.13 -3.75 -11.63
N PHE A 120 0.84 -3.44 -12.72
CA PHE A 120 0.91 -2.11 -13.30
C PHE A 120 0.09 -2.05 -14.58
N THR A 121 -0.78 -1.04 -14.66
CA THR A 121 -1.49 -0.67 -15.89
C THR A 121 -0.53 -0.06 -16.92
N GLU A 122 -1.03 0.20 -18.13
CA GLU A 122 -0.23 0.84 -19.19
C GLU A 122 0.15 2.30 -18.87
N ASP A 123 -0.63 2.97 -18.01
CA ASP A 123 -0.38 4.34 -17.54
C ASP A 123 0.42 4.42 -16.23
N ASN A 124 1.08 3.31 -15.84
CA ASN A 124 1.90 3.20 -14.62
C ASN A 124 1.13 3.34 -13.30
N THR A 125 -0.17 3.09 -13.29
CA THR A 125 -0.92 2.94 -12.04
C THR A 125 -0.57 1.59 -11.40
N PHE A 126 -0.06 1.63 -10.18
CA PHE A 126 0.13 0.46 -9.33
C PHE A 126 -1.20 0.07 -8.72
N VAL A 127 -1.69 -1.12 -9.07
CA VAL A 127 -2.93 -1.69 -8.51
C VAL A 127 -2.55 -2.83 -7.59
N LEU A 128 -3.06 -2.80 -6.35
CA LEU A 128 -2.86 -3.82 -5.34
C LEU A 128 -4.21 -4.34 -4.87
N THR A 129 -4.38 -5.65 -4.88
CA THR A 129 -5.55 -6.32 -4.29
C THR A 129 -5.10 -7.25 -3.19
N THR A 130 -5.65 -7.09 -1.99
CA THR A 130 -5.38 -7.94 -0.85
C THR A 130 -6.68 -8.57 -0.38
N THR A 131 -6.73 -9.90 -0.32
CA THR A 131 -7.93 -10.64 0.12
C THR A 131 -7.74 -11.13 1.54
N TYR A 132 -8.77 -10.98 2.35
CA TYR A 132 -8.89 -11.47 3.72
C TYR A 132 -10.08 -12.44 3.81
N ASP A 133 -10.21 -13.16 4.92
CA ASP A 133 -11.33 -14.08 5.14
C ASP A 133 -12.69 -13.36 5.09
N ARG A 134 -12.74 -12.11 5.60
CA ARG A 134 -13.99 -11.36 5.77
C ARG A 134 -14.08 -10.09 4.93
N ALA A 135 -13.00 -9.69 4.29
CA ALA A 135 -12.91 -8.45 3.53
C ALA A 135 -11.94 -8.59 2.35
N ALA A 136 -11.97 -7.62 1.44
CA ALA A 136 -10.91 -7.41 0.48
C ALA A 136 -10.56 -5.93 0.41
N ALA A 137 -9.29 -5.62 0.21
CA ALA A 137 -8.81 -4.28 -0.04
C ALA A 137 -8.34 -4.17 -1.49
N GLU A 138 -8.69 -3.08 -2.16
CA GLU A 138 -8.11 -2.71 -3.45
C GLU A 138 -7.52 -1.32 -3.31
N GLU A 139 -6.25 -1.14 -3.65
CA GLU A 139 -5.57 0.15 -3.69
C GLU A 139 -5.09 0.42 -5.12
N LYS A 140 -5.21 1.67 -5.58
CA LYS A 140 -4.59 2.15 -6.83
C LYS A 140 -3.77 3.37 -6.53
N ILE A 141 -2.50 3.36 -6.91
CA ILE A 141 -1.54 4.43 -6.64
C ILE A 141 -0.92 4.87 -7.96
N TRP A 142 -0.94 6.17 -8.22
CA TRP A 142 -0.30 6.75 -9.41
C TRP A 142 0.37 8.07 -9.07
N PHE A 143 1.43 8.39 -9.80
CA PHE A 143 2.15 9.64 -9.66
C PHE A 143 1.62 10.65 -10.66
N ILE A 144 1.22 11.83 -10.19
CA ILE A 144 0.92 12.98 -11.05
C ILE A 144 2.23 13.59 -11.56
N ASN A 145 3.23 13.63 -10.68
CA ASN A 145 4.62 13.96 -10.98
C ASN A 145 5.52 13.35 -9.88
N ASP A 146 6.83 13.61 -9.91
CA ASP A 146 7.80 13.01 -8.97
C ASP A 146 7.54 13.38 -7.49
N ASN A 147 6.78 14.44 -7.21
CA ASN A 147 6.53 14.98 -5.88
C ASN A 147 5.06 14.91 -5.45
N VAL A 148 4.16 14.44 -6.31
CA VAL A 148 2.73 14.34 -6.02
C VAL A 148 2.23 12.98 -6.51
N ARG A 149 1.71 12.18 -5.58
CA ARG A 149 1.00 10.94 -5.91
C ARG A 149 -0.40 10.94 -5.34
N CYS A 150 -1.27 10.20 -6.00
CA CYS A 150 -2.63 9.98 -5.55
C CYS A 150 -2.83 8.50 -5.28
N ARG A 151 -3.74 8.22 -4.36
CA ARG A 151 -4.15 6.86 -4.04
C ARG A 151 -5.65 6.82 -3.84
N VAL A 152 -6.30 5.83 -4.45
CA VAL A 152 -7.66 5.44 -4.07
C VAL A 152 -7.60 4.09 -3.39
N SER A 153 -8.41 3.89 -2.37
CA SER A 153 -8.56 2.58 -1.74
C SER A 153 -10.02 2.25 -1.47
N LEU A 154 -10.34 0.97 -1.60
CA LEU A 154 -11.66 0.41 -1.32
C LEU A 154 -11.50 -0.71 -0.31
N ILE A 155 -12.32 -0.71 0.74
CA ILE A 155 -12.57 -1.89 1.56
C ILE A 155 -13.90 -2.49 1.11
N LYS A 156 -13.87 -3.75 0.72
CA LYS A 156 -14.99 -4.53 0.22
C LYS A 156 -15.36 -5.62 1.22
N THR A 157 -16.64 -5.96 1.29
CA THR A 157 -17.12 -7.15 2.02
C THR A 157 -16.55 -8.44 1.39
N SER A 158 -16.48 -9.54 2.14
CA SER A 158 -16.02 -10.86 1.64
C SER A 158 -16.72 -11.36 0.37
N GLY A 159 -17.97 -10.96 0.12
CA GLY A 159 -18.70 -11.27 -1.12
C GLY A 159 -18.25 -10.46 -2.35
N GLY A 160 -17.30 -9.54 -2.20
CA GLY A 160 -16.68 -8.75 -3.27
C GLY A 160 -17.56 -7.63 -3.87
N SER A 161 -18.89 -7.72 -3.78
CA SER A 161 -19.82 -6.75 -4.38
C SER A 161 -20.14 -5.55 -3.48
N GLY A 162 -20.10 -5.72 -2.16
CA GLY A 162 -20.33 -4.63 -1.21
C GLY A 162 -19.06 -3.83 -0.98
N VAL A 163 -19.11 -2.50 -1.17
CA VAL A 163 -18.05 -1.57 -0.75
C VAL A 163 -18.48 -0.97 0.58
N VAL A 164 -17.68 -1.13 1.63
CA VAL A 164 -17.96 -0.57 2.95
C VAL A 164 -17.29 0.77 3.16
N THR A 165 -16.11 0.95 2.59
CA THR A 165 -15.33 2.17 2.70
C THR A 165 -14.67 2.50 1.37
N ALA A 166 -14.72 3.77 0.96
CA ALA A 166 -13.98 4.29 -0.18
C ALA A 166 -13.13 5.49 0.28
N SER A 167 -11.85 5.49 -0.06
CA SER A 167 -10.93 6.57 0.31
C SER A 167 -10.21 7.15 -0.91
N PHE A 168 -9.93 8.44 -0.84
CA PHE A 168 -9.01 9.13 -1.75
C PHE A 168 -7.93 9.83 -0.93
N SER A 169 -6.68 9.71 -1.37
CA SER A 169 -5.53 10.35 -0.78
C SER A 169 -4.75 11.14 -1.83
N SER A 170 -4.37 12.37 -1.47
CA SER A 170 -3.34 13.14 -2.16
C SER A 170 -2.12 13.24 -1.26
N GLU A 171 -0.97 12.87 -1.79
CA GLU A 171 0.27 12.74 -1.03
C GLU A 171 1.36 13.57 -1.70
N ILE A 172 1.93 14.52 -0.95
CA ILE A 172 2.94 15.46 -1.43
C ILE A 172 4.27 15.14 -0.77
N ARG A 173 5.33 15.02 -1.56
CA ARG A 173 6.69 14.74 -1.07
C ARG A 173 7.15 15.87 -0.15
N GLN A 174 7.77 15.49 0.97
CA GLN A 174 8.43 16.41 1.88
C GLN A 174 9.88 16.60 1.42
N ASN A 175 10.28 17.88 1.30
CA ASN A 175 11.65 18.29 0.97
C ASN A 175 12.57 18.15 2.19
#